data_AF-A0ABD5M006-F1
#
_entry.id   AF-A0ABD5M006-F1
#
_cell.length_a   1.000
_cell.length_b   1.000
_cell.length_c   1.000
_cell.angle_alpha   90.00
_cell.angle_beta   90.00
_cell.angle_gamma   90.00
#
_symmetry.space_group_name_H-M   'P 1'
#
loop_
_entity.id
_entity.type
_entity.pdbx_description
1 polymer ?
#
loop_
_entity_poly.entity_id
_entity_poly.type
_entity_poly.pdbx_seq_one_letter_code
_entity_poly.pdbx_strand_id
1 'polypeptide(L)'
;MNKDTEATFVRRKFTITEELDAELERMADNNYQGNVSLCLRQAVTDHRETLRGNGEVTLRRLMESVAHIEDQASELTQSVDTLVEQVDPTHTARPEATVANVTGEPPVVAGGDQIVAALEETDTPLRVADIIERVEMQPVDVRYLLGYLVDHAHVFSTQEDPARYYLATSGLNSTDRDELGGPSG
;
A
#
# COMPACT_ATOMS: atom_id res chain seq x y z
N MET A 1 -14.04 -9.58 -47.74
CA MET A 1 -13.22 -8.39 -48.04
C MET A 1 -11.94 -8.52 -47.21
N ASN A 2 -10.83 -8.93 -47.82
CA ASN A 2 -9.57 -9.03 -47.11
C ASN A 2 -9.01 -7.62 -46.92
N LYS A 3 -8.74 -7.23 -45.67
CA LYS A 3 -7.88 -6.08 -45.38
C LYS A 3 -6.44 -6.57 -45.37
N ASP A 4 -5.84 -6.66 -46.56
CA ASP A 4 -4.39 -6.74 -46.68
C ASP A 4 -3.82 -5.49 -46.04
N THR A 5 -3.39 -5.63 -44.79
CA THR A 5 -2.83 -4.55 -44.00
C THR A 5 -1.36 -4.47 -44.41
N GLU A 6 -1.06 -3.66 -45.42
CA GLU A 6 0.30 -3.50 -45.94
C GLU A 6 1.28 -3.22 -44.79
N ALA A 7 2.25 -4.12 -44.64
CA ALA A 7 3.25 -4.03 -43.58
C ALA A 7 4.06 -2.74 -43.76
N THR A 8 3.81 -1.74 -42.90
CA THR A 8 4.50 -0.46 -42.98
C THR A 8 5.93 -0.61 -42.47
N PHE A 9 6.90 -0.73 -43.39
CA PHE A 9 8.31 -0.91 -43.05
C PHE A 9 8.97 0.41 -42.60
N VAL A 10 9.31 0.52 -41.32
CA VAL A 10 10.06 1.66 -40.77
C VAL A 10 11.54 1.30 -40.62
N ARG A 11 12.41 1.92 -41.44
CA ARG A 11 13.87 1.75 -41.31
C ARG A 11 14.45 2.79 -40.35
N ARG A 12 15.00 2.34 -39.22
CA ARG A 12 15.83 3.16 -38.32
C ARG A 12 17.31 2.82 -38.50
N LYS A 13 18.16 3.83 -38.37
CA LYS A 13 19.61 3.68 -38.20
C LYS A 13 19.93 3.97 -36.74
N PHE A 14 20.81 3.18 -36.15
CA PHE A 14 21.32 3.35 -34.80
C PHE A 14 22.81 3.00 -34.79
N THR A 15 23.54 3.50 -33.82
CA THR A 15 24.98 3.21 -33.64
C THR A 15 25.12 2.30 -32.43
N ILE A 16 25.97 1.28 -32.54
CA ILE A 16 26.37 0.39 -31.44
C ILE A 16 27.88 0.40 -31.29
N THR A 17 28.38 -0.13 -30.17
CA THR A 17 29.81 -0.38 -29.97
C THR A 17 30.26 -1.60 -30.78
N GLU A 18 31.55 -1.65 -31.13
CA GLU A 18 32.15 -2.79 -31.86
C GLU A 18 31.99 -4.12 -31.09
N GLU A 19 32.09 -4.08 -29.76
CA GLU A 19 31.84 -5.23 -28.89
C GLU A 19 30.40 -5.76 -29.02
N LEU A 20 29.41 -4.88 -29.15
CA LEU A 20 28.00 -5.26 -29.27
C LEU A 20 27.65 -5.73 -30.68
N ASP A 21 28.35 -5.22 -31.71
CA ASP A 21 28.22 -5.68 -33.09
C ASP A 21 28.78 -7.11 -33.23
N ALA A 22 29.99 -7.35 -32.70
CA ALA A 22 30.60 -8.68 -32.68
C ALA A 22 29.77 -9.71 -31.90
N GLU A 23 29.16 -9.32 -30.78
CA GLU A 23 28.24 -10.17 -30.03
C GLU A 23 26.93 -10.44 -30.79
N LEU A 24 26.40 -9.45 -31.51
CA LEU A 24 25.22 -9.62 -32.38
C LEU A 24 25.49 -10.55 -33.56
N GLU A 25 26.64 -10.42 -34.22
CA GLU A 25 27.08 -11.36 -35.26
C GLU A 25 27.22 -12.78 -34.68
N ARG A 26 27.92 -12.93 -33.54
CA ARG A 26 28.07 -14.22 -32.86
C ARG A 26 26.72 -14.84 -32.49
N MET A 27 25.77 -14.07 -31.97
CA MET A 27 24.42 -14.55 -31.65
C MET A 27 23.65 -14.96 -32.91
N ALA A 28 23.81 -14.20 -33.99
CA ALA A 28 23.17 -14.46 -35.29
C ALA A 28 23.74 -15.70 -35.98
N ASP A 29 25.05 -15.92 -35.97
CA ASP A 29 25.70 -17.12 -36.52
C ASP A 29 25.20 -18.38 -35.81
N ASN A 30 25.18 -18.37 -34.48
CA ASN A 30 24.82 -19.54 -33.67
C ASN A 30 23.34 -19.95 -33.79
N ASN A 31 22.42 -19.00 -34.00
CA ASN A 31 20.97 -19.25 -33.87
C ASN A 31 20.15 -18.89 -35.12
N TYR A 32 20.69 -18.04 -36.01
CA TYR A 32 19.94 -17.41 -37.11
C TYR A 32 20.73 -17.42 -38.44
N GLN A 33 21.71 -18.30 -38.60
CA GLN A 33 22.52 -18.47 -39.83
C GLN A 33 23.22 -17.16 -40.28
N GLY A 34 23.73 -16.38 -39.33
CA GLY A 34 24.39 -15.09 -39.56
C GLY A 34 23.43 -13.93 -39.86
N ASN A 35 22.11 -14.17 -39.82
CA ASN A 35 21.12 -13.12 -40.10
C ASN A 35 20.86 -12.24 -38.86
N VAL A 36 21.73 -11.24 -38.65
CA VAL A 36 21.60 -10.24 -37.57
C VAL A 36 20.23 -9.53 -37.58
N SER A 37 19.67 -9.27 -38.77
CA SER A 37 18.34 -8.66 -38.91
C SER A 37 17.20 -9.57 -38.42
N LEU A 38 17.35 -10.90 -38.52
CA LEU A 38 16.40 -11.87 -37.95
C LEU A 38 16.60 -12.00 -36.44
N CYS A 39 17.86 -12.11 -36.00
CA CYS A 39 18.23 -12.16 -34.58
C CYS A 39 17.64 -10.99 -33.79
N LEU A 40 17.79 -9.76 -34.29
CA LEU A 40 17.22 -8.56 -33.66
C LEU A 40 15.69 -8.57 -33.62
N ARG A 41 15.00 -9.05 -34.67
CA ARG A 41 13.53 -9.15 -34.68
C ARG A 41 13.01 -10.17 -33.69
N GLN A 42 13.70 -11.31 -33.58
CA GLN A 42 13.32 -12.36 -32.64
C GLN A 42 13.56 -11.90 -31.21
N ALA A 43 14.75 -11.35 -30.89
CA ALA A 43 15.04 -10.79 -29.57
C ALA A 43 14.03 -9.71 -29.12
N VAL A 44 13.61 -8.82 -30.02
CA VAL A 44 12.56 -7.82 -29.72
C VAL A 44 11.18 -8.48 -29.50
N THR A 45 10.88 -9.57 -30.21
CA THR A 45 9.62 -10.31 -30.08
C THR A 45 9.58 -11.08 -28.75
N ASP A 46 10.63 -11.84 -28.45
CA ASP A 46 10.81 -12.62 -27.22
C ASP A 46 10.79 -11.70 -25.98
N HIS A 47 11.47 -10.56 -26.05
CA HIS A 47 11.48 -9.58 -24.96
C HIS A 47 10.10 -8.95 -24.77
N ARG A 48 9.37 -8.62 -25.85
CA ARG A 48 7.98 -8.14 -25.79
C ARG A 48 7.04 -9.18 -25.19
N GLU A 49 7.21 -10.46 -25.53
CA GLU A 49 6.40 -11.55 -24.97
C GLU A 49 6.73 -11.79 -23.50
N THR A 50 8.00 -11.72 -23.11
CA THR A 50 8.44 -11.76 -21.71
C THR A 50 7.84 -10.62 -20.89
N LEU A 51 7.89 -9.38 -21.39
CA LEU A 51 7.29 -8.22 -20.71
C LEU A 51 5.76 -8.35 -20.56
N ARG A 52 5.08 -8.86 -21.60
CA ARG A 52 3.63 -9.11 -21.55
C ARG A 52 3.27 -10.23 -20.58
N GLY A 53 3.97 -11.36 -20.64
CA GLY A 53 3.76 -12.50 -19.75
C GLY A 53 4.00 -12.15 -18.28
N ASN A 54 5.05 -11.36 -17.99
CA ASN A 54 5.30 -10.85 -16.63
C ASN A 54 4.19 -9.92 -16.16
N GLY A 55 3.68 -9.04 -17.03
CA GLY A 55 2.51 -8.20 -16.72
C GLY A 55 1.25 -9.01 -16.43
N GLU A 56 0.97 -10.03 -17.25
CA GLU A 56 -0.20 -10.91 -17.08
C GLU A 56 -0.11 -11.78 -15.81
N VAL A 57 1.08 -12.34 -15.50
CA VAL A 57 1.31 -13.09 -14.25
C VAL A 57 1.17 -12.18 -13.02
N THR A 58 1.64 -10.93 -13.10
CA THR A 58 1.49 -9.96 -12.02
C THR A 58 0.02 -9.57 -11.81
N LEU A 59 -0.72 -9.31 -12.90
CA LEU A 59 -2.16 -9.04 -12.85
C LEU A 59 -2.95 -10.23 -12.29
N ARG A 60 -2.64 -11.46 -12.70
CA ARG A 60 -3.29 -12.67 -12.18
C ARG A 60 -3.11 -12.82 -10.68
N ARG A 61 -1.88 -12.66 -10.18
CA ARG A 61 -1.58 -12.67 -8.73
C ARG A 61 -2.28 -11.55 -7.97
N LEU A 62 -2.39 -10.37 -8.57
CA LEU A 62 -3.13 -9.25 -7.97
C LEU A 62 -4.63 -9.56 -7.89
N MET A 63 -5.23 -10.12 -8.94
CA MET A 63 -6.64 -10.54 -8.95
C MET A 63 -6.90 -11.65 -7.92
N GLU A 64 -6.02 -12.66 -7.83
CA GLU A 64 -6.09 -13.71 -6.80
C GLU A 64 -6.00 -13.13 -5.38
N SER A 65 -5.10 -12.15 -5.16
CA SER A 65 -4.97 -11.47 -3.87
C SER A 65 -6.18 -10.59 -3.53
N VAL A 66 -6.81 -9.93 -4.52
CA VAL A 66 -8.01 -9.12 -4.31
C VAL A 66 -9.20 -10.03 -3.97
N ALA A 67 -9.41 -11.11 -4.72
CA ALA A 67 -10.47 -12.08 -4.41
C ALA A 67 -10.31 -12.67 -2.99
N HIS A 68 -9.09 -12.99 -2.58
CA HIS A 68 -8.83 -13.49 -1.22
C HIS A 68 -9.15 -12.44 -0.13
N ILE A 69 -8.88 -11.15 -0.40
CA ILE A 69 -9.24 -10.05 0.52
C ILE A 69 -10.76 -9.84 0.55
N GLU A 70 -11.46 -9.98 -0.59
CA GLU A 70 -12.92 -9.91 -0.65
C GLU A 70 -13.58 -11.06 0.13
N ASP A 71 -13.06 -12.29 0.00
CA ASP A 71 -13.49 -13.45 0.79
C ASP A 71 -13.29 -13.21 2.30
N GLN A 72 -12.10 -12.73 2.71
CA GLN A 72 -11.80 -12.40 4.11
C GLN A 72 -12.67 -11.26 4.66
N ALA A 73 -12.96 -10.23 3.86
CA ALA A 73 -13.84 -9.13 4.25
C ALA A 73 -15.29 -9.60 4.41
N SER A 74 -15.76 -10.52 3.55
CA SER A 74 -17.08 -11.14 3.67
C SER A 74 -17.18 -12.03 4.92
N GLU A 75 -16.17 -12.87 5.18
CA GLU A 75 -16.12 -13.71 6.38
C GLU A 75 -16.06 -12.88 7.67
N LEU A 76 -15.28 -11.79 7.68
CA LEU A 76 -15.21 -10.88 8.81
C LEU A 76 -16.53 -10.13 9.04
N THR A 77 -17.19 -9.67 7.96
CA THR A 77 -18.50 -9.00 8.06
C THR A 77 -19.57 -9.96 8.62
N GLN A 78 -19.60 -11.20 8.12
CA GLN A 78 -20.50 -12.23 8.64
C GLN A 78 -20.19 -12.61 10.11
N SER A 79 -18.91 -12.58 10.50
CA SER A 79 -18.49 -12.77 11.88
C SER A 79 -18.92 -11.59 12.78
N VAL A 80 -18.86 -10.36 12.28
CA VAL A 80 -19.33 -9.17 13.02
C VAL A 80 -20.85 -9.19 13.18
N ASP A 81 -21.62 -9.47 12.11
CA ASP A 81 -23.08 -9.56 12.20
C ASP A 81 -23.52 -10.65 13.19
N THR A 82 -22.86 -11.82 13.19
CA THR A 82 -23.16 -12.89 14.15
C THR A 82 -22.71 -12.60 15.59
N LEU A 83 -21.67 -11.78 15.80
CA LEU A 83 -21.39 -11.23 17.14
C LEU A 83 -22.44 -10.21 17.58
N VAL A 84 -22.89 -9.33 16.68
CA VAL A 84 -23.91 -8.30 16.99
C VAL A 84 -25.25 -8.94 17.35
N GLU A 85 -25.66 -10.03 16.69
CA GLU A 85 -26.86 -10.80 17.09
C GLU A 85 -26.70 -11.56 18.43
N GLN A 86 -25.46 -11.80 18.91
CA GLN A 86 -25.20 -12.49 20.18
C GLN A 86 -25.03 -11.55 21.39
N VAL A 87 -24.92 -10.23 21.19
CA VAL A 87 -24.92 -9.25 22.29
C VAL A 87 -26.36 -8.93 22.71
N ASP A 88 -26.99 -9.88 23.39
CA ASP A 88 -28.20 -9.66 24.16
C ASP A 88 -27.84 -8.74 25.36
N PRO A 89 -28.45 -7.55 25.54
CA PRO A 89 -27.96 -6.50 26.44
C PRO A 89 -28.14 -6.79 27.95
N THR A 90 -28.28 -8.05 28.35
CA THR A 90 -28.56 -8.45 29.74
C THR A 90 -27.72 -9.63 30.23
N HIS A 91 -26.41 -9.44 30.45
CA HIS A 91 -25.73 -10.10 31.57
C HIS A 91 -24.39 -9.45 32.00
N THR A 92 -24.43 -8.65 33.06
CA THR A 92 -23.26 -8.27 33.85
C THR A 92 -22.93 -9.35 34.88
N ALA A 93 -21.89 -10.17 34.66
CA ALA A 93 -21.26 -10.98 35.71
C ALA A 93 -19.85 -11.49 35.34
N ARG A 94 -18.84 -11.03 36.10
CA ARG A 94 -17.46 -11.60 36.14
C ARG A 94 -17.37 -12.67 37.23
N PRO A 95 -16.69 -13.79 36.97
CA PRO A 95 -15.60 -14.22 37.87
C PRO A 95 -14.33 -14.68 37.11
N GLU A 96 -13.30 -15.11 37.82
CA GLU A 96 -11.89 -15.03 37.40
C GLU A 96 -11.18 -16.40 37.23
N ALA A 97 -10.15 -16.44 36.36
CA ALA A 97 -9.06 -17.45 36.23
C ALA A 97 -9.49 -18.90 35.87
N THR A 98 -8.82 -19.75 35.06
CA THR A 98 -7.55 -19.77 34.27
C THR A 98 -7.65 -20.98 33.29
N VAL A 99 -6.85 -21.26 32.24
CA VAL A 99 -5.53 -20.79 31.72
C VAL A 99 -5.55 -20.81 30.16
N ALA A 100 -4.53 -20.21 29.53
CA ALA A 100 -4.09 -20.26 28.13
C ALA A 100 -4.58 -21.40 27.19
N ASN A 101 -5.15 -21.05 26.02
CA ASN A 101 -4.36 -20.84 24.78
C ASN A 101 -5.21 -20.39 23.57
N VAL A 102 -4.70 -19.41 22.82
CA VAL A 102 -4.97 -19.09 21.38
C VAL A 102 -6.44 -19.00 20.94
N THR A 103 -7.05 -17.81 21.04
CA THR A 103 -7.83 -17.19 19.94
C THR A 103 -8.04 -15.70 20.25
N GLY A 104 -8.37 -14.89 19.24
CA GLY A 104 -8.32 -13.43 19.34
C GLY A 104 -9.43 -12.82 20.20
N GLU A 105 -9.07 -12.26 21.35
CA GLU A 105 -9.74 -11.06 21.85
C GLU A 105 -9.28 -9.87 20.98
N PRO A 106 -10.15 -8.88 20.66
CA PRO A 106 -9.66 -7.62 20.11
C PRO A 106 -8.66 -7.02 21.10
N PRO A 107 -7.52 -6.46 20.65
CA PRO A 107 -6.59 -5.82 21.56
C PRO A 107 -7.34 -4.70 22.29
N VAL A 108 -7.59 -4.94 23.58
CA VAL A 108 -8.34 -4.04 24.45
C VAL A 108 -7.71 -2.65 24.36
N VAL A 109 -8.56 -1.62 24.42
CA VAL A 109 -8.29 -0.18 24.26
C VAL A 109 -7.07 0.37 25.05
N ALA A 110 -6.48 -0.41 25.95
CA ALA A 110 -5.26 -0.18 26.72
C ALA A 110 -4.00 0.27 25.94
N GLY A 111 -3.97 0.16 24.61
CA GLY A 111 -2.92 0.74 23.77
C GLY A 111 -3.21 2.16 23.27
N GLY A 112 -4.48 2.54 23.13
CA GLY A 112 -4.90 3.85 22.63
C GLY A 112 -4.50 4.98 23.57
N ASP A 113 -4.69 4.77 24.88
CA ASP A 113 -4.29 5.73 25.93
C ASP A 113 -2.78 6.03 25.91
N GLN A 114 -1.94 5.07 25.49
CA GLN A 114 -0.49 5.25 25.41
C GLN A 114 -0.09 6.11 24.20
N ILE A 115 -0.79 5.97 23.07
CA ILE A 115 -0.60 6.83 21.90
C ILE A 115 -1.13 8.24 22.19
N VAL A 116 -2.26 8.36 22.89
CA VAL A 116 -2.79 9.66 23.36
C VAL A 116 -1.79 10.31 24.32
N ALA A 117 -1.32 9.61 25.36
CA ALA A 117 -0.32 10.13 26.29
C ALA A 117 0.99 10.55 25.59
N ALA A 118 1.49 9.74 24.65
CA ALA A 118 2.69 10.07 23.87
C ALA A 118 2.52 11.32 22.98
N LEU A 119 1.28 11.66 22.59
CA LEU A 119 0.93 12.89 21.88
C LEU A 119 0.60 14.05 22.84
N GLU A 120 0.14 13.80 24.07
CA GLU A 120 -0.06 14.81 25.12
C GLU A 120 1.27 15.32 25.69
N GLU A 121 2.27 14.44 25.84
CA GLU A 121 3.62 14.81 26.29
C GLU A 121 4.38 15.69 25.29
N THR A 122 3.92 15.79 24.04
CA THR A 122 4.58 16.55 22.98
C THR A 122 3.67 17.61 22.35
N ASP A 123 3.97 18.88 22.59
CA ASP A 123 3.31 20.05 21.96
C ASP A 123 3.66 20.22 20.46
N THR A 124 4.09 19.14 19.78
CA THR A 124 4.57 19.13 18.40
C THR A 124 4.10 17.85 17.67
N PRO A 125 3.53 17.94 16.45
CA PRO A 125 3.01 16.78 15.73
C PRO A 125 4.09 15.72 15.40
N LEU A 126 3.86 14.49 15.88
CA LEU A 126 4.78 13.35 15.76
C LEU A 126 4.52 12.52 14.50
N ARG A 127 5.55 11.95 13.90
CA ARG A 127 5.42 10.98 12.79
C ARG A 127 5.11 9.60 13.35
N VAL A 128 4.54 8.71 12.52
CA VAL A 128 4.28 7.30 12.90
C VAL A 128 5.53 6.61 13.45
N ALA A 129 6.71 6.87 12.88
CA ALA A 129 7.99 6.35 13.37
C ALA A 129 8.30 6.85 14.80
N ASP A 130 8.14 8.15 15.06
CA ASP A 130 8.40 8.77 16.36
C ASP A 130 7.43 8.27 17.47
N ILE A 131 6.26 7.77 17.08
CA ILE A 131 5.25 7.16 17.96
C ILE A 131 5.59 5.69 18.21
N ILE A 132 5.98 4.92 17.18
CA ILE A 132 6.46 3.54 17.32
C ILE A 132 7.64 3.47 18.29
N GLU A 133 8.62 4.38 18.15
CA GLU A 133 9.80 4.43 19.02
C GLU A 133 9.47 4.78 20.48
N ARG A 134 8.40 5.56 20.74
CA ARG A 134 7.99 5.96 22.10
C ARG A 134 7.14 4.94 22.81
N VAL A 135 6.22 4.30 22.08
CA VAL A 135 5.20 3.43 22.66
C VAL A 135 5.68 1.95 22.68
N GLU A 136 6.86 1.66 22.13
CA GLU A 136 7.49 0.32 22.03
C GLU A 136 6.57 -0.78 21.43
N MET A 137 5.53 -0.37 20.71
CA MET A 137 4.53 -1.24 20.07
C MET A 137 4.96 -1.67 18.66
N GLN A 138 4.34 -2.76 18.17
CA GLN A 138 4.57 -3.17 16.78
C GLN A 138 4.03 -2.11 15.80
N PRO A 139 4.71 -1.87 14.66
CA PRO A 139 4.28 -0.90 13.66
C PRO A 139 2.86 -1.12 13.11
N VAL A 140 2.36 -2.36 13.16
CA VAL A 140 1.00 -2.72 12.74
C VAL A 140 -0.03 -2.21 13.75
N ASP A 141 0.21 -2.45 15.04
CA ASP A 141 -0.69 -2.05 16.13
C ASP A 141 -0.79 -0.53 16.24
N VAL A 142 0.34 0.18 16.13
CA VAL A 142 0.36 1.65 16.14
C VAL A 142 -0.43 2.24 14.97
N ARG A 143 -0.33 1.66 13.77
CA ARG A 143 -1.11 2.11 12.60
C ARG A 143 -2.60 1.83 12.75
N TYR A 144 -2.96 0.67 13.28
CA TYR A 144 -4.35 0.29 13.55
C TYR A 144 -4.99 1.24 14.58
N LEU A 145 -4.30 1.47 15.70
CA LEU A 145 -4.77 2.37 16.76
C LEU A 145 -4.80 3.83 16.31
N LEU A 146 -3.83 4.30 15.51
CA LEU A 146 -3.89 5.65 14.93
C LEU A 146 -5.07 5.81 13.96
N GLY A 147 -5.39 4.79 13.15
CA GLY A 147 -6.60 4.78 12.32
C GLY A 147 -7.86 4.92 13.17
N TYR A 148 -8.00 4.05 14.18
CA TYR A 148 -9.11 4.10 15.13
C TYR A 148 -9.25 5.46 15.84
N LEU A 149 -8.15 6.06 16.29
CA LEU A 149 -8.15 7.37 16.96
C LEU A 149 -8.46 8.54 16.02
N VAL A 150 -8.13 8.42 14.72
CA VAL A 150 -8.54 9.38 13.69
C VAL A 150 -10.02 9.25 13.36
N ASP A 151 -10.53 8.03 13.18
CA ASP A 151 -11.95 7.77 12.89
C ASP A 151 -12.88 8.24 14.02
N HIS A 152 -12.40 8.21 15.27
CA HIS A 152 -13.11 8.71 16.47
C HIS A 152 -12.77 10.16 16.83
N ALA A 153 -12.08 10.90 15.95
CA ALA A 153 -11.72 12.32 16.10
C ALA A 153 -10.94 12.67 17.39
N HIS A 154 -10.19 11.73 17.95
CA HIS A 154 -9.26 11.98 19.06
C HIS A 154 -7.91 12.52 18.56
N VAL A 155 -7.46 12.03 17.39
CA VAL A 155 -6.20 12.40 16.75
C VAL A 155 -6.48 12.90 15.34
N PHE A 156 -5.72 13.90 14.87
CA PHE A 156 -5.75 14.38 13.49
C PHE A 156 -4.38 14.20 12.83
N SER A 157 -4.39 14.01 11.51
CA SER A 157 -3.18 13.94 10.67
C SER A 157 -3.00 15.22 9.86
N THR A 158 -1.79 15.77 9.82
CA THR A 158 -1.43 16.82 8.85
C THR A 158 -1.42 16.25 7.42
N GLN A 159 -1.75 17.08 6.42
CA GLN A 159 -1.63 16.73 5.00
C GLN A 159 -0.19 16.83 4.46
N GLU A 160 0.81 16.73 5.34
CA GLU A 160 2.23 16.70 4.97
C GLU A 160 2.67 15.29 4.58
N ASP A 161 3.72 15.17 3.76
CA ASP A 161 4.43 13.90 3.53
C ASP A 161 5.84 13.97 4.16
N PRO A 162 6.18 13.13 5.17
CA PRO A 162 5.33 12.12 5.80
C PRO A 162 4.35 12.71 6.82
N ALA A 163 3.15 12.13 6.89
CA ALA A 163 2.06 12.57 7.76
C ALA A 163 2.45 12.61 9.25
N ARG A 164 2.04 13.68 9.92
CA ARG A 164 2.23 13.88 11.36
C ARG A 164 0.90 13.88 12.10
N TYR A 165 0.90 13.34 13.30
CA TYR A 165 -0.29 13.15 14.12
C TYR A 165 -0.25 14.09 15.32
N TYR A 166 -1.40 14.65 15.69
CA TYR A 166 -1.59 15.55 16.83
C TYR A 166 -2.98 15.37 17.44
N LEU A 167 -3.16 15.76 18.69
CA LEU A 167 -4.44 15.61 19.39
C LEU A 167 -5.45 16.69 19.01
N ALA A 168 -6.72 16.31 19.04
CA ALA A 168 -7.85 17.21 18.80
C ALA A 168 -7.85 18.46 19.71
N THR A 169 -7.32 18.34 20.93
CA THR A 169 -7.20 19.43 21.90
C THR A 169 -6.10 20.44 21.56
N SER A 170 -4.98 20.01 20.99
CA SER A 170 -3.84 20.87 20.64
C SER A 170 -4.04 21.66 19.34
N GLY A 171 -4.95 21.19 18.46
CA GLY A 171 -5.23 21.82 17.16
C GLY A 171 -5.75 23.27 17.23
N LEU A 172 -6.28 23.71 18.37
CA LEU A 172 -6.80 25.07 18.56
C LEU A 172 -5.73 26.17 18.61
N ASN A 173 -4.45 25.82 18.79
CA ASN A 173 -3.34 26.78 18.87
C ASN A 173 -2.51 26.88 17.57
N SER A 174 -2.87 26.17 16.51
CA SER A 174 -2.07 26.11 15.27
C SER A 174 -2.92 25.88 14.02
N THR A 175 -3.84 26.81 13.74
CA THR A 175 -4.36 27.00 12.39
C THR A 175 -4.29 28.48 12.04
N ASP A 176 -4.02 28.76 10.77
CA ASP A 176 -3.43 30.02 10.35
C ASP A 176 -4.31 31.25 10.59
N ARG A 177 -3.63 32.36 10.89
CA ARG A 177 -4.25 33.68 11.00
C ARG A 177 -4.16 34.38 9.65
N ASP A 178 -4.58 33.70 8.59
CA ASP A 178 -4.54 34.25 7.24
C ASP A 178 -5.76 33.79 6.42
N GLU A 179 -6.82 34.60 6.49
CA GLU A 179 -7.63 35.08 5.35
C GLU A 179 -8.88 35.79 5.90
N LEU A 180 -8.82 37.12 6.01
CA LEU A 180 -9.95 38.06 5.87
C LEU A 180 -9.46 39.52 6.01
N GLY A 181 -8.61 39.94 5.07
CA GLY A 181 -8.06 41.30 4.97
C GLY A 181 -8.30 41.89 3.58
N GLY A 182 -9.56 42.19 3.25
CA GLY A 182 -9.92 42.75 1.95
C GLY A 182 -9.33 44.16 1.71
N PRO A 183 -9.03 44.55 0.46
CA PRO A 183 -8.47 45.86 0.17
C PRO A 183 -9.53 46.96 0.30
N SER A 184 -9.30 47.96 1.15
CA SER A 184 -10.12 49.18 1.25
C SER A 184 -9.38 50.29 1.99
N GLY A 185 -9.21 51.46 1.34
CA GLY A 185 -8.70 52.69 1.94
C GLY A 185 -7.44 53.21 1.27
#